data_AF-A0A6V7VDL3-F1
#
_entry.id   AF-A0A6V7VDL3-F1
#
_cell.length_a   1.000
_cell.length_b   1.000
_cell.length_c   1.000
_cell.angle_alpha   90.00
_cell.angle_beta   90.00
_cell.angle_gamma   90.00
#
_symmetry.space_group_name_H-M   'P 1'
#
loop_
_entity.id
_entity.type
_entity.pdbx_description
1 polymer ?
#
loop_
_entity_poly.entity_id
_entity_poly.type
_entity_poly.pdbx_seq_one_letter_code
_entity_poly.pdbx_strand_id
1 'polypeptide(L)'
;MLGLLPMDLNTGPWTRKSSTLCSLLLLLTIAALAVPGQDKSEIVGLGRHTKDGENVTLVDNTVIANRANFDDLADCNFRKLYPDACDVTIEDDYIELRYNYGSKGCTVDLLSENKSNINTIKFTTGVRNPRGGNLTRCLDDGATFEKSHNNILPFVYSVNNTAIKRFNNKGPYNGTDACYNKPSCRGTNGKCMLRTFLEVSWSWSSEQVYAYTHLVGERVSQSVQQEQQLAGEMTFNLTISSASAFTMWFAKEKTFNATEDAVCVPQKDPIVEPVTWTITKGDHIGKHLLVFSLLQQNATFVYVDGKRKGSPGGPYCELFVQFDTANYSLLVVNTSATTAPPTTTTTAATTEAPTTGTSETPRTTTSSLPTP
;
A
#
# COMPACT_ATOMS: atom_id res chain seq x y z
N MET A 1 14.96 -36.84 79.65
CA MET A 1 13.83 -36.50 80.53
C MET A 1 12.72 -36.01 79.63
N LEU A 2 11.53 -36.64 79.69
CA LEU A 2 10.36 -36.54 78.78
C LEU A 2 10.63 -37.01 77.32
N GLY A 3 9.85 -37.87 76.67
CA GLY A 3 8.60 -38.55 77.01
C GLY A 3 7.76 -38.78 75.74
N LEU A 4 7.36 -40.04 75.51
CA LEU A 4 6.16 -40.53 74.77
C LEU A 4 6.15 -40.61 73.22
N LEU A 5 6.41 -41.84 72.74
CA LEU A 5 5.62 -42.79 71.89
C LEU A 5 4.66 -42.33 70.75
N PRO A 6 4.44 -43.21 69.73
CA PRO A 6 3.99 -42.88 68.38
C PRO A 6 2.48 -43.01 68.16
N MET A 7 1.97 -42.47 67.05
CA MET A 7 0.65 -42.82 66.50
C MET A 7 0.78 -43.45 65.10
N ASP A 8 0.09 -44.58 64.97
CA ASP A 8 -0.06 -45.41 63.79
C ASP A 8 -0.74 -44.69 62.61
N LEU A 9 -0.24 -45.00 61.42
CA LEU A 9 -0.84 -44.75 60.12
C LEU A 9 -1.67 -45.97 59.72
N ASN A 10 -3.00 -45.84 59.56
CA ASN A 10 -3.70 -46.48 58.44
C ASN A 10 -5.14 -46.01 58.20
N THR A 11 -5.65 -46.35 57.00
CA THR A 11 -6.96 -46.11 56.37
C THR A 11 -7.02 -44.83 55.52
N GLY A 12 -7.29 -44.83 54.22
CA GLY A 12 -7.57 -45.85 53.20
C GLY A 12 -7.62 -45.16 51.82
N PRO A 13 -7.93 -45.88 50.72
CA PRO A 13 -7.77 -45.37 49.37
C PRO A 13 -8.94 -44.47 48.94
N TRP A 14 -8.65 -43.21 48.64
CA TRP A 14 -9.59 -42.29 47.99
C TRP A 14 -9.61 -42.54 46.48
N THR A 15 -10.64 -43.23 46.01
CA THR A 15 -10.98 -43.32 44.58
C THR A 15 -11.52 -41.97 44.11
N ARG A 16 -10.65 -41.14 43.51
CA ARG A 16 -11.09 -39.95 42.76
C ARG A 16 -11.62 -40.38 41.39
N LYS A 17 -12.92 -40.20 41.18
CA LYS A 17 -13.55 -40.19 39.86
C LYS A 17 -12.95 -39.03 39.05
N SER A 18 -12.09 -39.37 38.10
CA SER A 18 -11.53 -38.43 37.13
C SER A 18 -12.65 -37.89 36.25
N SER A 19 -12.88 -36.57 36.30
CA SER A 19 -13.91 -35.91 35.48
C SER A 19 -13.40 -35.80 34.04
N THR A 20 -13.97 -36.61 33.16
CA THR A 20 -13.77 -36.59 31.69
C THR A 20 -14.10 -35.23 31.04
N LEU A 21 -14.80 -34.34 31.75
CA LEU A 21 -15.14 -32.98 31.28
C LEU A 21 -13.95 -31.99 31.30
N CYS A 22 -12.99 -32.14 32.21
CA CYS A 22 -11.86 -31.20 32.31
C CYS A 22 -10.81 -31.44 31.20
N SER A 23 -10.64 -32.69 30.77
CA SER A 23 -9.76 -33.03 29.63
C SER A 23 -10.34 -32.61 28.28
N LEU A 24 -11.67 -32.55 28.11
CA LEU A 24 -12.28 -32.08 26.86
C LEU A 24 -12.11 -30.57 26.66
N LEU A 25 -12.22 -29.77 27.72
CA LEU A 25 -12.00 -28.32 27.68
C LEU A 25 -10.53 -27.95 27.41
N LEU A 26 -9.58 -28.74 27.91
CA LEU A 26 -8.15 -28.59 27.62
C LEU A 26 -7.82 -29.00 26.17
N LEU A 27 -8.45 -30.03 25.62
CA LEU A 27 -8.28 -30.41 24.21
C LEU A 27 -8.89 -29.39 23.24
N LEU A 28 -10.03 -28.77 23.59
CA LEU A 28 -10.65 -27.70 22.78
C LEU A 28 -9.85 -26.40 22.78
N THR A 29 -9.16 -26.05 23.88
CA THR A 29 -8.27 -24.88 23.92
C THR A 29 -6.95 -25.12 23.17
N ILE A 30 -6.43 -26.35 23.17
CA ILE A 30 -5.24 -26.70 22.37
C ILE A 30 -5.59 -26.79 20.87
N ALA A 31 -6.79 -27.25 20.50
CA ALA A 31 -7.23 -27.27 19.10
C ALA A 31 -7.48 -25.86 18.52
N ALA A 32 -7.88 -24.89 19.34
CA ALA A 32 -8.03 -23.48 18.92
C ALA A 32 -6.69 -22.74 18.75
N LEU A 33 -5.60 -23.24 19.37
CA LEU A 33 -4.24 -22.70 19.24
C LEU A 33 -3.39 -23.45 18.21
N ALA A 34 -3.90 -24.56 17.67
CA ALA A 34 -3.28 -25.35 16.62
C ALA A 34 -4.04 -25.21 15.29
N VAL A 35 -4.30 -23.96 14.87
CA VAL A 35 -4.48 -23.65 13.45
C VAL A 35 -3.10 -23.24 12.90
N PRO A 36 -2.23 -24.19 12.51
CA PRO A 36 -1.05 -23.85 11.74
C PRO A 36 -1.51 -23.27 10.40
N GLY A 37 -1.10 -22.05 10.08
CA GLY A 37 -1.21 -21.51 8.74
C GLY A 37 -2.52 -20.80 8.39
N GLN A 38 -3.04 -19.90 9.23
CA GLN A 38 -3.60 -18.69 8.61
C GLN A 38 -2.41 -17.89 8.07
N ASP A 39 -1.98 -18.24 6.87
CA ASP A 39 -1.16 -17.34 6.06
C ASP A 39 -1.82 -15.97 6.11
N LYS A 40 -1.05 -14.97 6.56
CA LYS A 40 -1.53 -13.62 6.78
C LYS A 40 -1.82 -13.01 5.43
N SER A 41 -3.01 -13.32 4.90
CA SER A 41 -3.55 -12.71 3.70
C SER A 41 -3.62 -11.19 3.91
N GLU A 42 -2.94 -10.45 3.05
CA GLU A 42 -2.91 -8.98 3.07
C GLU A 42 -3.81 -8.41 1.98
N ILE A 43 -4.44 -7.27 2.25
CA ILE A 43 -5.17 -6.52 1.23
C ILE A 43 -4.22 -5.51 0.58
N VAL A 44 -4.15 -5.55 -0.75
CA VAL A 44 -3.24 -4.72 -1.55
C VAL A 44 -3.96 -4.04 -2.70
N GLY A 45 -3.40 -2.92 -3.17
CA GLY A 45 -3.87 -2.23 -4.37
C GLY A 45 -5.13 -1.40 -4.17
N LEU A 46 -5.48 -0.68 -5.23
CA LEU A 46 -6.72 0.11 -5.33
C LEU A 46 -7.93 -0.83 -5.35
N GLY A 47 -7.87 -1.89 -6.14
CA GLY A 47 -8.88 -2.92 -6.30
C GLY A 47 -9.06 -3.83 -5.08
N ARG A 48 -8.28 -3.64 -4.01
CA ARG A 48 -8.35 -4.41 -2.75
C ARG A 48 -8.17 -5.92 -2.98
N HIS A 49 -7.15 -6.25 -3.75
CA HIS A 49 -6.77 -7.63 -4.06
C HIS A 49 -6.25 -8.37 -2.83
N THR A 50 -6.29 -9.70 -2.88
CA THR A 50 -5.81 -10.57 -1.80
C THR A 50 -4.41 -11.05 -2.11
N LYS A 51 -3.44 -10.70 -1.27
CA LYS A 51 -2.03 -11.12 -1.38
C LYS A 51 -1.69 -12.18 -0.34
N ASP A 52 -1.00 -13.21 -0.78
CA ASP A 52 -0.45 -14.28 0.05
C ASP A 52 1.00 -14.57 -0.37
N GLY A 53 1.97 -14.29 0.51
CA GLY A 53 3.38 -14.33 0.14
C GLY A 53 3.69 -13.42 -1.05
N GLU A 54 4.27 -13.98 -2.11
CA GLU A 54 4.57 -13.29 -3.37
C GLU A 54 3.43 -13.36 -4.40
N ASN A 55 2.33 -14.02 -4.05
CA ASN A 55 1.20 -14.26 -4.92
C ASN A 55 0.07 -13.28 -4.63
N VAL A 56 -0.69 -12.93 -5.66
CA VAL A 56 -1.90 -12.11 -5.55
C VAL A 56 -3.05 -12.75 -6.31
N THR A 57 -4.23 -12.71 -5.71
CA THR A 57 -5.51 -12.99 -6.37
C THR A 57 -6.21 -11.66 -6.60
N LEU A 58 -6.41 -11.31 -7.88
CA LEU A 58 -7.17 -10.12 -8.26
C LEU A 58 -8.63 -10.28 -7.82
N VAL A 59 -9.31 -9.15 -7.60
CA VAL A 59 -10.73 -9.17 -7.29
C VAL A 59 -11.51 -9.46 -8.58
N ASP A 60 -12.66 -10.10 -8.47
CA ASP A 60 -13.53 -10.36 -9.62
C ASP A 60 -13.86 -9.06 -10.36
N ASN A 61 -14.07 -9.16 -11.68
CA ASN A 61 -14.34 -8.04 -12.58
C ASN A 61 -13.20 -7.00 -12.69
N THR A 62 -11.98 -7.34 -12.26
CA THR A 62 -10.78 -6.55 -12.62
C THR A 62 -10.54 -6.67 -14.11
N VAL A 63 -10.46 -5.55 -14.82
CA VAL A 63 -10.26 -5.46 -16.26
C VAL A 63 -9.10 -4.52 -16.61
N ILE A 64 -8.54 -4.69 -17.80
CA ILE A 64 -7.59 -3.72 -18.35
C ILE A 64 -8.35 -2.52 -18.90
N ALA A 65 -8.01 -1.34 -18.39
CA ALA A 65 -8.51 -0.07 -18.90
C ALA A 65 -7.63 0.44 -20.05
N ASN A 66 -8.28 1.11 -21.00
CA ASN A 66 -7.67 1.79 -22.13
C ASN A 66 -8.41 3.11 -22.39
N ARG A 67 -7.87 3.93 -23.30
CA ARG A 67 -8.45 5.24 -23.64
C ARG A 67 -9.94 5.18 -24.01
N ALA A 68 -10.39 4.11 -24.67
CA ALA A 68 -11.76 4.02 -25.17
C ALA A 68 -12.78 3.62 -24.09
N ASN A 69 -12.36 2.94 -23.02
CA ASN A 69 -13.27 2.45 -21.98
C ASN A 69 -13.03 3.05 -20.59
N PHE A 70 -11.95 3.82 -20.38
CA PHE A 70 -11.60 4.31 -19.05
C PHE A 70 -12.66 5.25 -18.47
N ASP A 71 -13.21 6.16 -19.27
CA ASP A 71 -14.24 7.10 -18.79
C ASP A 71 -15.53 6.38 -18.34
N ASP A 72 -15.89 5.29 -19.01
CA ASP A 72 -17.03 4.45 -18.64
C ASP A 72 -16.75 3.63 -17.35
N LEU A 73 -15.50 3.18 -17.18
CA LEU A 73 -15.07 2.42 -16.00
C LEU A 73 -14.84 3.31 -14.77
N ALA A 74 -14.37 4.54 -14.98
CA ALA A 74 -13.98 5.51 -13.96
C ALA A 74 -15.08 6.57 -13.71
N ASP A 75 -16.34 6.13 -13.79
CA ASP A 75 -17.51 6.98 -13.60
C ASP A 75 -17.59 7.60 -12.18
N CYS A 76 -18.64 8.37 -11.94
CA CYS A 76 -18.90 8.98 -10.63
C CYS A 76 -19.01 7.96 -9.48
N ASN A 77 -19.37 6.70 -9.75
CA ASN A 77 -19.46 5.66 -8.73
C ASN A 77 -18.08 5.08 -8.42
N PHE A 78 -17.23 4.90 -9.43
CA PHE A 78 -15.86 4.46 -9.25
C PHE A 78 -15.11 5.33 -8.24
N ARG A 79 -15.13 6.66 -8.42
CA ARG A 79 -14.46 7.60 -7.50
C ARG A 79 -15.04 7.59 -6.08
N LYS A 80 -16.32 7.25 -5.91
CA LYS A 80 -16.94 7.10 -4.57
C LYS A 80 -16.49 5.82 -3.88
N LEU A 81 -16.36 4.73 -4.64
CA LEU A 81 -15.93 3.42 -4.13
C LEU A 81 -14.42 3.37 -3.88
N TYR A 82 -13.66 4.11 -4.70
CA TYR A 82 -12.21 4.18 -4.68
C TYR A 82 -11.74 5.63 -4.50
N PRO A 83 -11.95 6.24 -3.31
CA PRO A 83 -11.58 7.64 -3.06
C PRO A 83 -10.07 7.90 -3.11
N ASP A 84 -9.26 6.85 -3.05
CA ASP A 84 -7.81 6.90 -3.18
C ASP A 84 -7.34 6.64 -4.62
N ALA A 85 -8.23 6.60 -5.62
CA ALA A 85 -7.85 6.43 -7.02
C ALA A 85 -7.11 7.66 -7.57
N CYS A 86 -6.10 7.44 -8.42
CA CYS A 86 -5.41 8.55 -9.07
C CYS A 86 -6.26 9.21 -10.15
N ASP A 87 -6.01 10.50 -10.39
CA ASP A 87 -6.41 11.15 -11.63
C ASP A 87 -5.49 10.65 -12.74
N VAL A 88 -6.03 9.75 -13.57
CA VAL A 88 -5.29 9.07 -14.64
C VAL A 88 -5.68 9.62 -16.00
N THR A 89 -4.70 9.81 -16.87
CA THR A 89 -4.89 9.98 -18.32
C THR A 89 -4.23 8.80 -19.03
N ILE A 90 -4.95 8.17 -19.97
CA ILE A 90 -4.40 7.08 -20.79
C ILE A 90 -4.26 7.59 -22.22
N GLU A 91 -3.02 7.71 -22.68
CA GLU A 91 -2.68 7.96 -24.07
C GLU A 91 -2.18 6.67 -24.74
N ASP A 92 -1.87 6.73 -26.04
CA ASP A 92 -1.49 5.55 -26.82
C ASP A 92 -0.17 4.92 -26.31
N ASP A 93 0.76 5.76 -25.85
CA ASP A 93 2.13 5.40 -25.45
C ASP A 93 2.37 5.45 -23.93
N TYR A 94 1.49 6.10 -23.15
CA TYR A 94 1.67 6.18 -21.70
C TYR A 94 0.37 6.24 -20.88
N ILE A 95 0.49 5.80 -19.62
CA ILE A 95 -0.48 6.00 -18.54
C ILE A 95 0.08 7.07 -17.61
N GLU A 96 -0.57 8.23 -17.52
CA GLU A 96 -0.14 9.35 -16.71
C GLU A 96 -0.94 9.47 -15.41
N LEU A 97 -0.24 9.58 -14.28
CA LEU A 97 -0.78 9.90 -12.97
C LEU A 97 -0.46 11.35 -12.64
N ARG A 98 -1.48 12.17 -12.38
CA ARG A 98 -1.29 13.59 -12.03
C ARG A 98 -1.26 13.81 -10.52
N TYR A 99 -0.44 14.76 -10.09
CA TYR A 99 -0.26 15.11 -8.69
C TYR A 99 -0.22 16.62 -8.50
N ASN A 100 -1.29 17.13 -7.90
CA ASN A 100 -1.58 18.55 -7.79
C ASN A 100 -1.58 19.06 -6.34
N TYR A 101 -1.63 20.38 -6.18
CA TYR A 101 -1.76 21.04 -4.89
C TYR A 101 -2.92 20.44 -4.07
N GLY A 102 -2.65 20.10 -2.80
CA GLY A 102 -3.65 19.52 -1.91
C GLY A 102 -3.97 18.04 -2.19
N SER A 103 -3.18 17.36 -3.03
CA SER A 103 -3.31 15.91 -3.27
C SER A 103 -3.32 15.14 -1.95
N LYS A 104 -4.31 14.25 -1.80
CA LYS A 104 -4.43 13.32 -0.66
C LYS A 104 -3.63 12.03 -0.85
N GLY A 105 -2.72 12.03 -1.84
CA GLY A 105 -2.14 10.80 -2.35
C GLY A 105 -3.17 10.01 -3.14
N CYS A 106 -2.70 9.05 -3.92
CA CYS A 106 -3.54 8.18 -4.70
C CYS A 106 -2.81 6.87 -5.02
N THR A 107 -3.54 5.86 -5.49
CA THR A 107 -3.02 4.54 -5.84
C THR A 107 -3.56 4.10 -7.19
N VAL A 108 -2.74 3.39 -7.95
CA VAL A 108 -3.14 2.65 -9.15
C VAL A 108 -2.64 1.21 -9.07
N ASP A 109 -3.37 0.34 -9.75
CA ASP A 109 -2.99 -1.05 -9.98
C ASP A 109 -2.54 -1.17 -11.45
N LEU A 110 -1.31 -1.63 -11.65
CA LEU A 110 -0.70 -1.78 -12.95
C LEU A 110 -0.39 -3.25 -13.19
N LEU A 111 -0.79 -3.76 -14.34
CA LEU A 111 -0.39 -5.07 -14.84
C LEU A 111 0.95 -4.92 -15.55
N SER A 112 1.98 -5.59 -15.05
CA SER A 112 3.27 -5.70 -15.72
C SER A 112 3.29 -6.96 -16.58
N GLU A 113 3.48 -6.79 -17.89
CA GLU A 113 3.47 -7.90 -18.85
C GLU A 113 4.79 -8.66 -18.91
N ASN A 114 5.88 -8.04 -18.44
CA ASN A 114 7.22 -8.51 -18.70
C ASN A 114 7.83 -9.22 -17.48
N LYS A 115 8.03 -10.54 -17.59
CA LYS A 115 8.72 -11.37 -16.58
C LYS A 115 10.16 -10.94 -16.30
N SER A 116 10.80 -10.21 -17.21
CA SER A 116 12.14 -9.65 -16.97
C SER A 116 12.13 -8.37 -16.12
N ASN A 117 10.95 -7.78 -15.86
CA ASN A 117 10.76 -6.58 -15.04
C ASN A 117 10.26 -6.88 -13.61
N ILE A 118 10.29 -8.13 -13.14
CA ILE A 118 9.76 -8.49 -11.80
C ILE A 118 10.46 -7.72 -10.67
N ASN A 119 11.76 -7.44 -10.88
CA ASN A 119 12.64 -6.76 -9.93
C ASN A 119 13.01 -5.35 -10.39
N THR A 120 12.29 -4.79 -11.38
CA THR A 120 12.60 -3.48 -11.92
C THR A 120 11.34 -2.70 -12.26
N ILE A 121 11.21 -1.50 -11.68
CA ILE A 121 10.11 -0.59 -11.97
C ILE A 121 10.68 0.56 -12.79
N LYS A 122 10.05 0.86 -13.93
CA LYS A 122 10.43 1.96 -14.82
C LYS A 122 9.27 2.90 -15.04
N PHE A 123 9.53 4.19 -14.92
CA PHE A 123 8.55 5.22 -15.25
C PHE A 123 9.26 6.53 -15.58
N THR A 124 8.58 7.40 -16.31
CA THR A 124 8.98 8.78 -16.49
C THR A 124 8.32 9.61 -15.41
N THR A 125 9.01 10.57 -14.82
CA THR A 125 8.38 11.56 -13.93
C THR A 125 8.74 12.96 -14.38
N GLY A 126 7.84 13.90 -14.12
CA GLY A 126 8.02 15.26 -14.58
C GLY A 126 7.27 16.30 -13.79
N VAL A 127 7.59 17.53 -14.14
CA VAL A 127 6.99 18.74 -13.61
C VAL A 127 6.59 19.65 -14.76
N ARG A 128 5.40 20.25 -14.67
CA ARG A 128 4.96 21.28 -15.61
C ARG A 128 4.24 22.42 -14.91
N ASN A 129 4.24 23.59 -15.57
CA ASN A 129 3.49 24.73 -15.09
C ASN A 129 2.00 24.56 -15.50
N PRO A 130 1.07 24.37 -14.54
CA PRO A 130 -0.34 24.14 -14.87
C PRO A 130 -1.01 25.36 -15.51
N ARG A 131 -0.42 26.56 -15.41
CA ARG A 131 -0.91 27.80 -16.02
C ARG A 131 -0.27 28.10 -17.37
N GLY A 132 0.56 27.18 -17.88
CA GLY A 132 1.37 27.40 -19.07
C GLY A 132 2.50 28.42 -18.87
N GLY A 133 3.41 28.46 -19.85
CA GLY A 133 4.63 29.28 -19.79
C GLY A 133 5.74 28.61 -18.99
N ASN A 134 6.65 29.42 -18.44
CA ASN A 134 7.90 28.94 -17.85
C ASN A 134 7.71 28.29 -16.47
N LEU A 135 8.46 27.23 -16.18
CA LEU A 135 8.55 26.52 -14.90
C LEU A 135 9.01 27.42 -13.73
N THR A 136 9.76 28.50 -14.00
CA THR A 136 10.21 29.46 -12.96
C THR A 136 9.08 30.09 -12.16
N ARG A 137 7.84 30.04 -12.66
CA ARG A 137 6.67 30.59 -11.98
C ARG A 137 6.09 29.69 -10.88
N CYS A 138 6.48 28.41 -10.84
CA CYS A 138 5.97 27.45 -9.87
C CYS A 138 7.06 26.64 -9.16
N LEU A 139 8.29 26.62 -9.69
CA LEU A 139 9.45 26.03 -9.02
C LEU A 139 10.03 26.96 -7.95
N ASP A 140 10.57 26.36 -6.90
CA ASP A 140 11.30 27.06 -5.86
C ASP A 140 12.69 27.51 -6.38
N ASP A 141 13.17 28.67 -5.92
CA ASP A 141 14.48 29.21 -6.29
C ASP A 141 15.62 28.63 -5.43
N GLY A 142 16.53 27.92 -6.09
CA GLY A 142 17.78 27.39 -5.57
C GLY A 142 18.23 26.09 -6.25
N ALA A 143 19.54 25.84 -6.24
CA ALA A 143 20.16 24.67 -6.87
C ALA A 143 20.40 23.49 -5.90
N THR A 144 19.76 23.48 -4.72
CA THR A 144 19.93 22.41 -3.73
C THR A 144 18.60 21.72 -3.42
N PHE A 145 18.66 20.47 -2.94
CA PHE A 145 17.46 19.74 -2.54
C PHE A 145 16.65 20.49 -1.46
N GLU A 146 17.31 21.17 -0.52
CA GLU A 146 16.63 21.97 0.51
C GLU A 146 15.85 23.17 -0.07
N LYS A 147 16.07 23.46 -1.35
CA LYS A 147 15.38 24.48 -2.12
C LYS A 147 14.35 23.89 -3.09
N SER A 148 14.02 22.61 -2.97
CA SER A 148 13.05 21.92 -3.85
C SER A 148 11.79 21.46 -3.11
N HIS A 149 11.65 21.85 -1.84
CA HIS A 149 10.66 21.27 -0.94
C HIS A 149 9.21 21.43 -1.39
N ASN A 150 8.84 22.55 -2.02
CA ASN A 150 7.45 22.76 -2.43
C ASN A 150 7.09 22.06 -3.73
N ASN A 151 7.98 21.29 -4.35
CA ASN A 151 7.67 20.48 -5.52
C ASN A 151 8.28 19.10 -5.34
N ILE A 152 7.91 18.42 -4.25
CA ILE A 152 8.28 17.03 -3.98
C ILE A 152 7.16 16.11 -4.44
N LEU A 153 7.48 14.94 -4.96
CA LEU A 153 6.59 13.84 -5.29
C LEU A 153 7.04 12.60 -4.49
N PRO A 154 6.48 12.36 -3.29
CA PRO A 154 6.76 11.14 -2.55
C PRO A 154 5.93 9.99 -3.11
N PHE A 155 6.53 8.82 -3.27
CA PHE A 155 5.83 7.65 -3.81
C PHE A 155 6.33 6.34 -3.19
N VAL A 156 5.50 5.32 -3.27
CA VAL A 156 5.83 3.96 -2.85
C VAL A 156 5.19 2.96 -3.82
N TYR A 157 5.72 1.75 -3.84
CA TYR A 157 5.28 0.69 -4.72
C TYR A 157 5.25 -0.64 -3.95
N SER A 158 4.33 -1.51 -4.37
CA SER A 158 4.22 -2.90 -3.92
C SER A 158 4.28 -3.08 -2.41
N VAL A 159 3.45 -2.30 -1.73
CA VAL A 159 3.20 -2.38 -0.28
C VAL A 159 1.72 -2.56 -0.04
N ASN A 160 1.36 -3.17 1.09
CA ASN A 160 -0.03 -3.32 1.46
C ASN A 160 -0.67 -1.99 1.87
N ASN A 161 -2.00 -1.95 1.86
CA ASN A 161 -2.77 -0.72 2.10
C ASN A 161 -2.55 -0.18 3.53
N THR A 162 -2.22 -1.06 4.49
CA THR A 162 -1.86 -0.65 5.86
C THR A 162 -0.55 0.14 5.89
N ALA A 163 0.46 -0.29 5.14
CA ALA A 163 1.73 0.42 5.01
C ALA A 163 1.55 1.77 4.30
N ILE A 164 0.78 1.82 3.19
CA ILE A 164 0.47 3.09 2.49
C ILE A 164 -0.18 4.09 3.45
N LYS A 165 -1.22 3.66 4.19
CA LYS A 165 -1.90 4.49 5.18
C LYS A 165 -0.93 4.95 6.27
N ARG A 166 0.00 4.10 6.71
CA ARG A 166 1.02 4.50 7.68
C ARG A 166 1.94 5.57 7.09
N PHE A 167 2.45 5.39 5.88
CA PHE A 167 3.37 6.34 5.26
C PHE A 167 2.73 7.72 5.12
N ASN A 168 1.49 7.79 4.63
CA ASN A 168 0.73 9.05 4.54
C ASN A 168 0.53 9.74 5.90
N ASN A 169 0.36 9.00 7.00
CA ASN A 169 0.01 9.60 8.29
C ASN A 169 1.20 9.78 9.25
N LYS A 170 2.26 8.99 9.08
CA LYS A 170 3.37 8.86 10.05
C LYS A 170 4.75 8.94 9.39
N GLY A 171 4.84 8.87 8.07
CA GLY A 171 6.10 8.80 7.32
C GLY A 171 6.84 7.46 7.50
N PRO A 172 8.17 7.43 7.24
CA PRO A 172 8.99 6.22 7.25
C PRO A 172 9.04 5.50 8.62
N TYR A 173 9.44 4.23 8.59
CA TYR A 173 9.58 3.42 9.80
C TYR A 173 10.86 3.82 10.53
N ASN A 174 10.71 4.29 11.77
CA ASN A 174 11.84 4.69 12.61
C ASN A 174 12.15 3.63 13.68
N GLY A 175 13.43 3.33 13.87
CA GLY A 175 13.98 2.50 14.94
C GLY A 175 15.13 3.20 15.66
N THR A 176 15.58 2.66 16.79
CA THR A 176 16.57 3.32 17.67
C THR A 176 18.01 2.86 17.44
N ASP A 177 18.23 1.67 16.84
CA ASP A 177 19.49 0.95 17.10
C ASP A 177 20.43 0.77 15.88
N ALA A 178 19.98 1.06 14.65
CA ALA A 178 20.75 0.71 13.45
C ALA A 178 21.66 1.83 12.88
N CYS A 179 21.45 3.11 13.25
CA CYS A 179 22.19 4.26 12.67
C CYS A 179 22.81 5.22 13.71
N TYR A 180 22.76 4.89 15.01
CA TYR A 180 23.00 5.84 16.12
C TYR A 180 24.39 6.50 16.10
N ASN A 181 25.38 5.86 15.47
CA ASN A 181 26.77 6.33 15.45
C ASN A 181 27.10 7.29 14.28
N LYS A 182 26.15 7.58 13.37
CA LYS A 182 26.39 8.51 12.25
C LYS A 182 26.01 9.95 12.66
N PRO A 183 26.97 10.90 12.74
CA PRO A 183 26.69 12.28 13.14
C PRO A 183 25.61 12.96 12.29
N SER A 184 25.56 12.63 11.00
CA SER A 184 24.55 13.14 10.05
C SER A 184 23.11 12.74 10.40
N CYS A 185 22.92 11.71 11.23
CA CYS A 185 21.61 11.24 11.70
C CYS A 185 21.20 11.82 13.06
N ARG A 186 22.02 12.66 13.69
CA ARG A 186 21.66 13.31 14.97
C ARG A 186 20.46 14.25 14.85
N GLY A 187 20.15 14.75 13.64
CA GLY A 187 18.98 15.62 13.35
C GLY A 187 17.63 14.89 13.32
N THR A 188 17.61 13.55 13.32
CA THR A 188 16.37 12.74 13.38
C THR A 188 16.01 12.33 14.82
N ASN A 189 16.51 13.07 15.83
CA ASN A 189 16.51 12.67 17.25
C ASN A 189 17.21 11.31 17.47
N GLY A 190 18.21 10.98 16.65
CA GLY A 190 18.97 9.73 16.75
C GLY A 190 18.24 8.48 16.26
N LYS A 191 17.08 8.61 15.60
CA LYS A 191 16.35 7.46 15.05
C LYS A 191 16.83 7.11 13.64
N CYS A 192 17.10 5.83 13.44
CA CYS A 192 17.43 5.23 12.15
C CYS A 192 16.15 4.89 11.39
N MET A 193 16.07 5.21 10.11
CA MET A 193 14.90 4.86 9.29
C MET A 193 15.04 3.41 8.83
N LEU A 194 14.40 2.47 9.52
CA LEU A 194 14.48 1.03 9.23
C LEU A 194 13.96 0.66 7.84
N ARG A 195 12.93 1.37 7.38
CA ARG A 195 12.33 1.18 6.05
C ARG A 195 11.75 2.50 5.57
N THR A 196 12.18 2.93 4.40
CA THR A 196 11.77 4.18 3.74
C THR A 196 11.36 3.94 2.28
N PHE A 197 11.02 5.01 1.60
CA PHE A 197 10.60 5.04 0.21
C PHE A 197 11.27 6.23 -0.51
N LEU A 198 10.97 6.39 -1.79
CA LEU A 198 11.59 7.40 -2.63
C LEU A 198 10.72 8.65 -2.76
N GLU A 199 11.38 9.77 -2.99
CA GLU A 199 10.76 11.00 -3.44
C GLU A 199 11.57 11.63 -4.55
N VAL A 200 10.86 12.26 -5.48
CA VAL A 200 11.47 13.11 -6.51
C VAL A 200 11.16 14.55 -6.18
N SER A 201 12.07 15.47 -6.48
CA SER A 201 11.77 16.89 -6.33
C SER A 201 12.38 17.74 -7.43
N TRP A 202 11.83 18.94 -7.60
CA TRP A 202 12.31 19.89 -8.60
C TRP A 202 12.51 21.28 -7.99
N SER A 203 13.56 21.96 -8.44
CA SER A 203 13.81 23.37 -8.17
C SER A 203 14.36 24.07 -9.40
N TRP A 204 14.51 25.37 -9.32
CA TRP A 204 15.04 26.20 -10.39
C TRP A 204 16.16 27.09 -9.85
N SER A 205 17.24 27.28 -10.59
CA SER A 205 18.18 28.38 -10.33
C SER A 205 18.97 28.70 -11.58
N SER A 206 19.33 29.97 -11.77
CA SER A 206 20.22 30.40 -12.85
C SER A 206 19.80 29.90 -14.24
N GLU A 207 18.50 30.00 -14.55
CA GLU A 207 17.89 29.56 -15.82
C GLU A 207 17.84 28.05 -16.04
N GLN A 208 18.18 27.25 -15.02
CA GLN A 208 18.21 25.80 -15.09
C GLN A 208 17.16 25.21 -14.16
N VAL A 209 16.50 24.15 -14.62
CA VAL A 209 15.70 23.28 -13.76
C VAL A 209 16.61 22.18 -13.22
N TYR A 210 16.51 21.93 -11.93
CA TYR A 210 17.17 20.83 -11.25
C TYR A 210 16.10 19.85 -10.78
N ALA A 211 16.33 18.57 -11.01
CA ALA A 211 15.55 17.54 -10.37
C ALA A 211 16.44 16.65 -9.50
N TYR A 212 15.84 16.04 -8.51
CA TYR A 212 16.52 15.24 -7.51
C TYR A 212 15.69 14.00 -7.19
N THR A 213 16.34 12.88 -6.85
CA THR A 213 15.67 11.71 -6.26
C THR A 213 16.37 11.35 -4.96
N HIS A 214 15.58 11.12 -3.91
CA HIS A 214 16.05 10.96 -2.55
C HIS A 214 15.27 9.89 -1.78
N LEU A 215 15.88 9.43 -0.70
CA LEU A 215 15.16 8.70 0.34
C LEU A 215 14.37 9.66 1.20
N VAL A 216 13.10 9.35 1.43
CA VAL A 216 12.29 10.19 2.32
C VAL A 216 12.86 10.18 3.73
N GLY A 217 13.10 11.40 4.25
CA GLY A 217 13.66 11.66 5.57
C GLY A 217 15.19 11.66 5.64
N GLU A 218 15.89 11.45 4.54
CA GLU A 218 17.34 11.61 4.49
C GLU A 218 17.73 13.10 4.46
N ARG A 219 18.76 13.46 5.23
CA ARG A 219 19.20 14.86 5.39
C ARG A 219 20.31 15.27 4.42
N VAL A 220 21.21 14.36 4.07
CA VAL A 220 22.40 14.68 3.28
C VAL A 220 22.10 14.38 1.82
N SER A 221 22.08 15.43 1.00
CA SER A 221 21.74 15.37 -0.40
C SER A 221 22.86 14.72 -1.22
N GLN A 222 22.96 13.40 -1.21
CA GLN A 222 23.44 12.71 -2.40
C GLN A 222 22.33 12.81 -3.43
N SER A 223 22.44 13.79 -4.32
CA SER A 223 21.38 14.13 -5.25
C SER A 223 21.89 13.93 -6.67
N VAL A 224 21.08 13.29 -7.50
CA VAL A 224 21.35 13.16 -8.92
C VAL A 224 20.77 14.40 -9.60
N GLN A 225 21.61 15.41 -9.78
CA GLN A 225 21.25 16.68 -10.41
C GLN A 225 21.46 16.63 -11.93
N GLN A 226 20.53 17.20 -12.70
CA GLN A 226 20.72 17.45 -14.12
C GLN A 226 20.05 18.75 -14.56
N GLU A 227 20.68 19.44 -15.53
CA GLU A 227 20.32 20.77 -16.02
C GLU A 227 19.59 20.67 -17.37
N GLN A 228 18.50 21.42 -17.53
CA GLN A 228 17.82 21.57 -18.81
C GLN A 228 17.39 23.04 -19.02
N GLN A 229 17.53 23.53 -20.26
CA GLN A 229 17.11 24.89 -20.64
C GLN A 229 15.57 25.04 -20.61
N LEU A 230 15.14 26.29 -20.42
CA LEU A 230 13.75 26.74 -20.25
C LEU A 230 12.74 26.03 -21.16
N ALA A 231 11.95 25.14 -20.57
CA ALA A 231 10.75 24.55 -21.14
C ALA A 231 9.58 24.73 -20.16
N GLY A 232 8.35 24.64 -20.66
CA GLY A 232 7.15 24.64 -19.81
C GLY A 232 6.94 23.34 -19.02
N GLU A 233 7.75 22.34 -19.32
CA GLU A 233 7.73 21.00 -18.75
C GLU A 233 9.16 20.44 -18.71
N MET A 234 9.47 19.64 -17.69
CA MET A 234 10.71 18.87 -17.57
C MET A 234 10.39 17.45 -17.15
N THR A 235 11.00 16.46 -17.79
CA THR A 235 10.81 15.03 -17.49
C THR A 235 12.14 14.29 -17.38
N PHE A 236 12.12 13.15 -16.69
CA PHE A 236 13.22 12.18 -16.72
C PHE A 236 12.75 10.77 -16.41
N ASN A 237 13.53 9.79 -16.85
CA ASN A 237 13.26 8.38 -16.62
C ASN A 237 13.86 7.95 -15.29
N LEU A 238 13.05 7.32 -14.43
CA LEU A 238 13.50 6.65 -13.22
C LEU A 238 13.40 5.14 -13.42
N THR A 239 14.48 4.44 -13.09
CA THR A 239 14.53 2.98 -13.02
C THR A 239 14.89 2.58 -11.60
N ILE A 240 14.03 1.79 -10.96
CA ILE A 240 14.25 1.27 -9.61
C ILE A 240 14.59 -0.20 -9.75
N SER A 241 15.75 -0.61 -9.24
CA SER A 241 16.25 -1.99 -9.29
C SER A 241 16.27 -2.64 -7.91
N SER A 242 16.45 -3.96 -7.86
CA SER A 242 16.54 -4.72 -6.60
C SER A 242 17.59 -4.15 -5.65
N ALA A 243 17.36 -4.32 -4.34
CA ALA A 243 18.28 -3.93 -3.26
C ALA A 243 18.53 -2.41 -3.14
N SER A 244 17.46 -1.61 -3.20
CA SER A 244 17.50 -0.17 -2.89
C SER A 244 18.36 0.70 -3.83
N ALA A 245 18.74 0.16 -4.99
CA ALA A 245 19.41 0.88 -6.04
C ALA A 245 18.40 1.49 -7.02
N PHE A 246 18.61 2.74 -7.40
CA PHE A 246 17.83 3.40 -8.44
C PHE A 246 18.74 4.21 -9.36
N THR A 247 18.25 4.43 -10.57
CA THR A 247 18.96 5.14 -11.62
C THR A 247 18.05 6.19 -12.23
N MET A 248 18.57 7.40 -12.41
CA MET A 248 17.91 8.48 -13.15
C MET A 248 18.59 8.66 -14.50
N TRP A 249 17.77 8.86 -15.53
CA TRP A 249 18.23 9.08 -16.90
C TRP A 249 17.50 10.27 -17.53
N PHE A 250 18.25 11.33 -17.84
CA PHE A 250 17.80 12.38 -18.75
C PHE A 250 18.64 12.40 -20.03
N ALA A 251 19.98 12.42 -19.92
CA ALA A 251 20.91 12.33 -21.06
C ALA A 251 22.19 11.53 -20.77
N LYS A 252 22.60 11.48 -19.50
CA LYS A 252 23.61 10.54 -18.97
C LYS A 252 23.01 9.81 -17.79
N GLU A 253 23.29 8.52 -17.71
CA GLU A 253 22.85 7.68 -16.62
C GLU A 253 23.59 8.06 -15.33
N LYS A 254 22.83 8.30 -14.26
CA LYS A 254 23.38 8.51 -12.91
C LYS A 254 22.68 7.54 -11.97
N THR A 255 23.49 6.73 -11.28
CA THR A 255 23.03 5.67 -10.38
C THR A 255 23.26 6.09 -8.93
N PHE A 256 22.34 5.70 -8.05
CA PHE A 256 22.46 5.83 -6.61
C PHE A 256 22.08 4.50 -5.96
N ASN A 257 22.86 4.06 -4.98
CA ASN A 257 22.58 2.84 -4.24
C ASN A 257 22.46 3.13 -2.75
N ALA A 258 21.23 3.12 -2.22
CA ALA A 258 21.01 3.40 -0.80
C ALA A 258 21.68 2.38 0.14
N THR A 259 22.01 1.18 -0.33
CA THR A 259 22.74 0.21 0.51
C THR A 259 24.18 0.62 0.78
N GLU A 260 24.77 1.42 -0.11
CA GLU A 260 26.16 1.88 -0.03
C GLU A 260 26.25 3.33 0.46
N ASP A 261 25.37 4.18 -0.05
CA ASP A 261 25.52 5.63 -0.01
C ASP A 261 24.65 6.33 1.04
N ALA A 262 23.56 5.69 1.48
CA ALA A 262 22.60 6.33 2.36
C ALA A 262 23.10 6.41 3.80
N VAL A 263 22.90 7.56 4.44
CA VAL A 263 23.55 7.85 5.72
C VAL A 263 22.66 7.47 6.91
N CYS A 264 21.33 7.59 6.76
CA CYS A 264 20.38 7.50 7.88
C CYS A 264 19.32 6.40 7.75
N VAL A 265 19.66 5.35 7.04
CA VAL A 265 18.92 4.09 6.92
C VAL A 265 19.88 2.91 7.15
N PRO A 266 19.40 1.71 7.53
CA PRO A 266 20.22 0.51 7.54
C PRO A 266 20.80 0.25 6.14
N GLN A 267 22.06 -0.18 6.05
CA GLN A 267 22.68 -0.52 4.76
C GLN A 267 22.01 -1.71 4.06
N LYS A 268 21.24 -2.52 4.79
CA LYS A 268 20.53 -3.67 4.23
C LYS A 268 19.03 -3.36 4.16
N ASP A 269 18.48 -3.50 2.95
CA ASP A 269 17.06 -3.34 2.61
C ASP A 269 16.40 -2.04 3.13
N PRO A 270 17.07 -0.85 3.00
CA PRO A 270 16.53 0.40 3.53
C PRO A 270 15.27 0.89 2.81
N ILE A 271 15.15 0.61 1.52
CA ILE A 271 14.01 1.02 0.71
C ILE A 271 13.02 -0.15 0.66
N VAL A 272 11.73 0.16 0.69
CA VAL A 272 10.68 -0.77 0.26
C VAL A 272 11.08 -1.44 -1.05
N GLU A 273 11.14 -2.77 -1.05
CA GLU A 273 11.57 -3.53 -2.22
C GLU A 273 10.63 -3.35 -3.42
N PRO A 274 11.17 -3.17 -4.64
CA PRO A 274 10.40 -3.03 -5.87
C PRO A 274 9.98 -4.41 -6.39
N VAL A 275 9.06 -5.06 -5.68
CA VAL A 275 8.60 -6.42 -6.04
C VAL A 275 7.24 -6.35 -6.69
N THR A 276 7.09 -6.84 -7.92
CA THR A 276 5.74 -7.09 -8.45
C THR A 276 5.22 -8.46 -7.97
N TRP A 277 3.93 -8.59 -7.68
CA TRP A 277 3.36 -9.84 -7.17
C TRP A 277 2.77 -10.70 -8.28
N THR A 278 3.00 -12.02 -8.23
CA THR A 278 2.53 -12.95 -9.26
C THR A 278 1.03 -13.17 -9.14
N ILE A 279 0.28 -12.95 -10.22
CA ILE A 279 -1.16 -13.20 -10.25
C ILE A 279 -1.40 -14.71 -10.42
N THR A 280 -2.17 -15.33 -9.53
CA THR A 280 -2.35 -16.80 -9.50
C THR A 280 -3.70 -17.30 -10.00
N LYS A 281 -4.64 -16.40 -10.29
CA LYS A 281 -6.00 -16.75 -10.73
C LYS A 281 -6.55 -15.76 -11.76
N GLY A 282 -7.52 -16.21 -12.55
CA GLY A 282 -8.22 -15.40 -13.56
C GLY A 282 -7.43 -15.22 -14.86
N ASP A 283 -7.89 -14.28 -15.69
CA ASP A 283 -7.40 -14.05 -17.06
C ASP A 283 -5.97 -13.50 -17.13
N HIS A 284 -5.39 -13.14 -15.99
CA HIS A 284 -4.05 -12.55 -15.88
C HIS A 284 -3.06 -13.46 -15.14
N ILE A 285 -3.38 -14.75 -15.01
CA ILE A 285 -2.51 -15.73 -14.35
C ILE A 285 -1.08 -15.71 -14.94
N GLY A 286 -0.09 -15.69 -14.05
CA GLY A 286 1.34 -15.67 -14.41
C GLY A 286 1.88 -14.31 -14.87
N LYS A 287 1.03 -13.28 -15.00
CA LYS A 287 1.45 -11.88 -15.08
C LYS A 287 1.69 -11.32 -13.68
N HIS A 288 2.16 -10.07 -13.59
CA HIS A 288 2.50 -9.46 -12.30
C HIS A 288 1.70 -8.19 -12.02
N LEU A 289 1.30 -8.02 -10.77
CA LEU A 289 0.68 -6.81 -10.26
C LEU A 289 1.74 -5.88 -9.65
N LEU A 290 1.78 -4.65 -10.14
CA LEU A 290 2.45 -3.51 -9.51
C LEU A 290 1.40 -2.61 -8.90
N VAL A 291 1.42 -2.46 -7.57
CA VAL A 291 0.66 -1.42 -6.89
C VAL A 291 1.54 -0.20 -6.78
N PHE A 292 1.14 0.94 -7.33
CA PHE A 292 1.91 2.18 -7.26
C PHE A 292 1.10 3.27 -6.58
N SER A 293 1.67 3.90 -5.56
CA SER A 293 1.00 4.92 -4.76
C SER A 293 1.80 6.21 -4.72
N LEU A 294 1.17 7.29 -5.18
CA LEU A 294 1.62 8.65 -4.89
C LEU A 294 1.19 8.98 -3.46
N LEU A 295 2.13 9.37 -2.62
CA LEU A 295 1.88 9.67 -1.22
C LEU A 295 1.51 11.14 -1.03
N GLN A 296 0.89 11.45 0.10
CA GLN A 296 0.63 12.82 0.51
C GLN A 296 1.94 13.58 0.74
N GLN A 297 1.93 14.91 0.52
CA GLN A 297 3.07 15.77 0.84
C GLN A 297 3.51 15.67 2.32
N ASN A 298 2.59 15.37 3.23
CA ASN A 298 2.93 15.20 4.64
C ASN A 298 3.72 13.90 4.94
N ALA A 299 3.83 12.99 3.96
CA ALA A 299 4.67 11.81 4.06
C ALA A 299 6.17 12.17 4.01
N THR A 300 6.51 13.35 3.47
CA THR A 300 7.87 13.91 3.43
C THR A 300 8.12 14.96 4.52
N PHE A 301 9.40 15.25 4.76
CA PHE A 301 9.88 16.15 5.81
C PHE A 301 10.80 17.23 5.26
N VAL A 302 10.55 18.46 5.68
CA VAL A 302 11.44 19.59 5.43
C VAL A 302 12.44 19.71 6.57
N TYR A 303 13.73 19.79 6.24
CA TYR A 303 14.81 20.08 7.19
C TYR A 303 15.33 21.50 6.97
N VAL A 304 15.36 22.31 8.03
CA VAL A 304 16.00 23.63 8.03
C VAL A 304 17.01 23.66 9.16
N ASP A 305 18.26 24.00 8.86
CA ASP A 305 19.37 23.98 9.81
C ASP A 305 19.52 22.65 10.54
N GLY A 306 19.19 21.55 9.85
CA GLY A 306 19.22 20.19 10.39
C GLY A 306 18.09 19.82 11.36
N LYS A 307 17.11 20.70 11.53
CA LYS A 307 15.91 20.43 12.33
C LYS A 307 14.73 20.19 11.40
N ARG A 308 13.93 19.17 11.71
CA ARG A 308 12.65 18.95 11.04
C ARG A 308 11.73 20.14 11.31
N LYS A 309 11.34 20.85 10.25
CA LYS A 309 10.50 22.05 10.34
C LYS A 309 9.02 21.74 10.14
N GLY A 310 8.70 20.75 9.31
CA GLY A 310 7.33 20.38 9.00
C GLY A 310 7.22 19.59 7.70
N SER A 311 6.04 19.64 7.11
CA SER A 311 5.76 19.12 5.77
C SER A 311 5.78 20.25 4.75
N PRO A 312 6.05 19.96 3.47
CA PRO A 312 5.99 20.97 2.42
C PRO A 312 4.62 21.61 2.26
N GLY A 313 4.61 22.84 1.72
CA GLY A 313 3.38 23.57 1.41
C GLY A 313 2.85 23.35 0.00
N GLY A 314 3.49 22.51 -0.83
CA GLY A 314 3.18 22.31 -2.25
C GLY A 314 2.26 21.12 -2.59
N PRO A 315 2.33 20.56 -3.82
CA PRO A 315 3.14 21.04 -4.93
C PRO A 315 2.61 22.37 -5.51
N TYR A 316 3.49 23.27 -5.93
CA TYR A 316 3.08 24.52 -6.61
C TYR A 316 3.00 24.37 -8.13
N CYS A 317 3.81 23.47 -8.70
CA CYS A 317 3.66 22.98 -10.06
C CYS A 317 2.72 21.78 -10.10
N GLU A 318 2.32 21.37 -11.31
CA GLU A 318 1.75 20.04 -11.53
C GLU A 318 2.90 19.04 -11.65
N LEU A 319 2.88 17.99 -10.83
CA LEU A 319 3.83 16.88 -10.89
C LEU A 319 3.13 15.67 -11.51
N PHE A 320 3.87 14.82 -12.19
CA PHE A 320 3.29 13.63 -12.81
C PHE A 320 4.24 12.45 -12.89
N VAL A 321 3.65 11.27 -13.08
CA VAL A 321 4.33 10.00 -13.37
C VAL A 321 3.70 9.39 -14.62
N GLN A 322 4.51 8.90 -15.54
CA GLN A 322 4.07 8.23 -16.76
C GLN A 322 4.65 6.81 -16.82
N PHE A 323 3.78 5.83 -17.04
CA PHE A 323 4.16 4.44 -17.31
C PHE A 323 3.97 4.13 -18.78
N ASP A 324 4.98 3.57 -19.41
CA ASP A 324 4.94 3.14 -20.81
C ASP A 324 3.91 2.01 -21.01
N THR A 325 2.95 2.20 -21.92
CA THR A 325 1.88 1.23 -22.21
C THR A 325 2.39 -0.07 -22.81
N ALA A 326 3.61 -0.08 -23.39
CA ALA A 326 4.27 -1.29 -23.85
C ALA A 326 4.77 -2.18 -22.70
N ASN A 327 4.93 -1.62 -21.50
CA ASN A 327 5.42 -2.33 -20.32
C ASN A 327 4.34 -2.54 -19.26
N TYR A 328 3.34 -1.65 -19.21
CA TYR A 328 2.33 -1.61 -18.17
C TYR A 328 0.94 -1.40 -18.75
N SER A 329 -0.07 -2.03 -18.15
CA SER A 329 -1.48 -1.75 -18.43
C SER A 329 -2.20 -1.35 -17.15
N LEU A 330 -3.12 -0.38 -17.23
CA LEU A 330 -3.92 0.03 -16.07
C LEU A 330 -4.98 -1.03 -15.76
N LEU A 331 -5.03 -1.49 -14.51
CA LEU A 331 -6.09 -2.36 -14.01
C LEU A 331 -7.13 -1.55 -13.26
N VAL A 332 -8.41 -1.83 -13.55
CA VAL A 332 -9.56 -1.18 -12.93
C VAL A 332 -10.60 -2.23 -12.57
N VAL A 333 -11.24 -2.11 -11.41
CA VAL A 333 -12.37 -2.96 -11.05
C VAL A 333 -13.63 -2.42 -11.73
N ASN A 334 -14.23 -3.19 -12.62
CA ASN A 334 -15.47 -2.81 -13.29
C ASN A 334 -16.64 -2.91 -12.30
N THR A 335 -17.07 -1.76 -11.78
CA THR A 335 -18.14 -1.68 -10.78
C THR A 335 -19.53 -1.88 -11.39
N SER A 336 -19.70 -1.60 -12.69
CA SER A 336 -20.95 -1.81 -13.44
C SER A 336 -21.30 -3.28 -13.61
N ALA A 337 -20.31 -4.17 -13.53
CA ALA A 337 -20.48 -5.62 -13.59
C ALA A 337 -20.82 -6.26 -12.23
N THR A 338 -20.88 -5.46 -11.15
CA THR A 338 -21.22 -5.99 -9.81
C THR A 338 -22.68 -6.39 -9.78
N THR A 339 -22.94 -7.66 -10.10
CA THR A 339 -24.24 -8.28 -9.85
C THR A 339 -24.46 -8.24 -8.35
N ALA A 340 -25.66 -7.83 -7.92
CA ALA A 340 -26.01 -7.70 -6.50
C ALA A 340 -25.50 -8.91 -5.69
N PRO A 341 -24.97 -8.70 -4.47
CA PRO A 341 -24.45 -9.79 -3.66
C PRO A 341 -25.54 -10.88 -3.52
N PRO A 342 -25.16 -12.17 -3.53
CA PRO A 342 -26.12 -13.25 -3.39
C PRO A 342 -26.93 -12.99 -2.11
N THR A 343 -28.25 -12.89 -2.27
CA THR A 343 -29.14 -12.76 -1.13
C THR A 343 -29.00 -14.03 -0.32
N THR A 344 -28.35 -13.95 0.84
CA THR A 344 -28.26 -15.06 1.78
C THR A 344 -29.67 -15.31 2.31
N THR A 345 -30.42 -16.18 1.66
CA THR A 345 -31.70 -16.67 2.18
C THR A 345 -31.38 -17.54 3.39
N THR A 346 -31.41 -16.94 4.58
CA THR A 346 -31.36 -17.68 5.84
C THR A 346 -32.65 -18.50 5.95
N THR A 347 -32.61 -19.76 5.52
CA THR A 347 -33.70 -20.71 5.78
C THR A 347 -33.75 -20.95 7.28
N ALA A 348 -34.74 -20.34 7.96
CA ALA A 348 -35.01 -20.64 9.35
C ALA A 348 -35.42 -22.11 9.47
N ALA A 349 -34.58 -22.93 10.11
CA ALA A 349 -34.92 -24.28 10.47
C ALA A 349 -36.09 -24.26 11.46
N THR A 350 -37.28 -24.62 10.98
CA THR A 350 -38.45 -24.84 11.82
C THR A 350 -38.16 -26.09 12.66
N THR A 351 -37.88 -25.88 13.95
CA THR A 351 -37.72 -26.97 14.90
C THR A 351 -39.11 -27.52 15.20
N GLU A 352 -39.39 -28.74 14.74
CA GLU A 352 -40.61 -29.47 15.12
C GLU A 352 -40.57 -29.75 16.62
N ALA A 353 -41.59 -29.24 17.33
CA ALA A 353 -41.82 -29.55 18.73
C ALA A 353 -42.42 -30.97 18.86
N PRO A 354 -42.10 -31.75 19.90
CA PRO A 354 -42.60 -33.11 20.06
C PRO A 354 -44.09 -33.12 20.36
N THR A 355 -44.80 -33.94 19.60
CA THR A 355 -46.22 -34.26 19.72
C THR A 355 -46.55 -34.89 21.07
N THR A 356 -47.30 -34.19 21.93
CA THR A 356 -48.06 -34.80 23.02
C THR A 356 -49.54 -34.78 22.67
N GLY A 357 -50.09 -35.99 22.54
CA GLY A 357 -51.48 -36.20 22.15
C GLY A 357 -52.46 -35.64 23.17
N THR A 358 -53.53 -35.03 22.65
CA THR A 358 -54.79 -34.94 23.38
C THR A 358 -55.90 -35.11 22.36
N SER A 359 -56.65 -36.18 22.56
CA SER A 359 -57.91 -36.50 21.90
C SER A 359 -58.94 -35.42 22.21
N GLU A 360 -59.67 -34.93 21.20
CA GLU A 360 -61.14 -34.81 21.24
C GLU A 360 -61.73 -34.20 19.95
N THR A 361 -62.61 -35.02 19.36
CA THR A 361 -63.95 -34.71 18.82
C THR A 361 -64.10 -33.78 17.58
N PRO A 362 -64.69 -34.29 16.48
CA PRO A 362 -64.94 -33.51 15.27
C PRO A 362 -66.23 -32.68 15.38
N ARG A 363 -66.18 -31.42 14.93
CA ARG A 363 -67.39 -30.68 14.57
C ARG A 363 -67.27 -30.08 13.18
N THR A 364 -68.09 -30.64 12.30
CA THR A 364 -68.38 -30.23 10.92
C THR A 364 -69.17 -28.93 10.86
N THR A 365 -68.76 -27.98 10.00
CA THR A 365 -69.63 -27.13 9.14
C THR A 365 -68.74 -26.23 8.27
N THR A 366 -68.64 -26.43 6.94
CA THR A 366 -69.54 -25.99 5.85
C THR A 366 -69.37 -24.52 5.44
N SER A 367 -68.81 -24.34 4.24
CA SER A 367 -69.16 -23.40 3.16
C SER A 367 -69.42 -21.92 3.49
N SER A 368 -68.69 -21.01 2.85
CA SER A 368 -69.15 -20.35 1.61
C SER A 368 -68.32 -19.12 1.26
N LEU A 369 -67.96 -19.04 -0.03
CA LEU A 369 -67.72 -17.79 -0.78
C LEU A 369 -68.96 -16.86 -0.62
N PRO A 370 -68.83 -15.52 -0.76
CA PRO A 370 -68.54 -14.95 -2.07
C PRO A 370 -67.77 -13.62 -2.10
N THR A 371 -67.24 -13.38 -3.31
CA THR A 371 -66.80 -12.12 -3.92
C THR A 371 -67.89 -11.04 -3.90
N PRO A 372 -67.50 -9.77 -4.03
CA PRO A 372 -67.59 -9.10 -5.34
C PRO A 372 -66.23 -8.79 -5.97
#